data_AF-A0ABD1DGD2-F1
#
_entry.id   AF-A0ABD1DGD2-F1
#
_cell.length_a   1.000
_cell.length_b   1.000
_cell.length_c   1.000
_cell.angle_alpha   90.00
_cell.angle_beta   90.00
_cell.angle_gamma   90.00
#
_symmetry.space_group_name_H-M   'P 1'
#
loop_
_entity.id
_entity.type
_entity.pdbx_description
1 polymer ?
#
loop_
_entity_poly.entity_id
_entity_poly.type
_entity_poly.pdbx_seq_one_letter_code
_entity_poly.pdbx_strand_id
1 'polypeptide(L)'
;VETALNTIPQPEYRQLVVEALMVLTLVTEHNIIASLGDIIYVEHLVHKANQLFLEDQRKVKGDAMLCCAKNKDIRETTTAGLLLCGGAAYICQHLYDSAPSGSYGTMTYIARAVASVLEGLPKTGDMDCTIC
;
A
#
# COMPACT_ATOMS: atom_id res chain seq x y z
N VAL A 1 -17.30 0.44 11.10
CA VAL A 1 -16.25 0.52 10.04
C VAL A 1 -16.67 1.49 8.95
N GLU A 2 -17.82 1.31 8.31
CA GLU A 2 -18.30 2.17 7.20
C GLU A 2 -18.40 3.67 7.56
N THR A 3 -18.86 4.01 8.77
CA THR A 3 -18.96 5.41 9.23
C THR A 3 -17.60 6.12 9.30
N ALA A 4 -16.53 5.40 9.68
CA ALA A 4 -15.17 5.94 9.72
C ALA A 4 -14.53 5.99 8.33
N LEU A 5 -14.92 5.10 7.42
CA LEU A 5 -14.48 5.17 6.02
C LEU A 5 -15.13 6.35 5.29
N ASN A 6 -16.39 6.67 5.60
CA ASN A 6 -17.12 7.78 5.01
C ASN A 6 -16.59 9.16 5.44
N THR A 7 -15.75 9.25 6.47
CA THR A 7 -15.10 10.50 6.86
C THR A 7 -13.82 10.78 6.08
N ILE A 8 -13.33 9.82 5.28
CA ILE A 8 -12.16 10.01 4.42
C ILE A 8 -12.60 10.79 3.17
N PRO A 9 -12.11 12.03 2.97
CA PRO A 9 -12.59 12.87 1.88
C PRO A 9 -12.04 12.46 0.51
N GLN A 10 -10.90 11.76 0.45
CA GLN A 10 -10.30 11.28 -0.80
C GLN A 10 -10.80 9.87 -1.14
N PRO A 11 -11.60 9.69 -2.21
CA PRO A 11 -12.17 8.38 -2.55
C PRO A 11 -11.08 7.34 -2.88
N GLU A 12 -9.97 7.73 -3.49
CA GLU A 12 -8.85 6.86 -3.85
C GLU A 12 -8.11 6.35 -2.61
N TYR A 13 -7.87 7.22 -1.63
CA TYR A 13 -7.28 6.81 -0.35
C TYR A 13 -8.23 5.88 0.42
N ARG A 14 -9.52 6.19 0.42
CA ARG A 14 -10.54 5.33 1.03
C ARG A 14 -10.55 3.93 0.41
N GLN A 15 -10.36 3.82 -0.90
CA GLN A 15 -10.26 2.53 -1.58
C GLN A 15 -9.08 1.71 -1.09
N LEU A 16 -7.88 2.29 -0.97
CA LEU A 16 -6.71 1.59 -0.43
C LEU A 16 -6.90 1.15 1.02
N VAL A 17 -7.62 1.94 1.84
CA VAL A 17 -7.97 1.55 3.21
C VAL A 17 -8.92 0.36 3.23
N VAL A 18 -9.91 0.32 2.33
CA VAL A 18 -10.81 -0.84 2.19
C VAL A 18 -10.02 -2.08 1.80
N GLU A 19 -9.12 -1.98 0.83
CA GLU A 19 -8.25 -3.09 0.41
C GLU A 19 -7.34 -3.58 1.55
N ALA A 20 -6.78 -2.67 2.34
CA ALA A 20 -6.00 -3.04 3.53
C ALA A 20 -6.84 -3.79 4.57
N LEU A 21 -8.09 -3.37 4.81
CA LEU A 21 -9.01 -4.08 5.70
C LEU A 21 -9.42 -5.45 5.13
N MET A 22 -9.58 -5.57 3.82
CA MET A 22 -9.86 -6.86 3.18
C MET A 22 -8.70 -7.84 3.39
N VAL A 23 -7.46 -7.41 3.16
CA VAL A 23 -6.27 -8.26 3.37
C VAL A 23 -6.13 -8.67 4.84
N LEU A 24 -6.33 -7.75 5.79
CA LEU A 24 -6.30 -8.08 7.22
C LEU A 24 -7.39 -9.12 7.58
N THR A 25 -8.59 -8.97 7.03
CA THR A 25 -9.69 -9.94 7.20
C THR A 25 -9.26 -11.32 6.71
N LEU A 26 -8.67 -11.41 5.52
CA LEU A 26 -8.20 -12.69 4.97
C LEU A 26 -7.10 -13.33 5.82
N VAL A 27 -6.15 -12.54 6.33
CA VAL A 27 -5.11 -13.02 7.25
C VAL A 27 -5.73 -13.64 8.52
N THR A 28 -6.79 -13.03 9.05
CA THR A 28 -7.50 -13.57 10.22
C THR A 28 -8.33 -14.80 9.91
N GLU A 29 -9.08 -14.81 8.81
CA GLU A 29 -9.95 -15.94 8.43
C GLU A 29 -9.15 -17.20 8.17
N HIS A 30 -7.98 -17.07 7.52
CA HIS A 30 -7.08 -18.19 7.26
C HIS A 30 -6.18 -18.56 8.44
N ASN A 31 -6.36 -17.94 9.62
CA ASN A 31 -5.54 -18.18 10.82
C ASN A 31 -4.03 -18.14 10.52
N ILE A 32 -3.60 -17.27 9.60
CA ILE A 32 -2.20 -17.20 9.16
C ILE A 32 -1.30 -16.75 10.32
N ILE A 33 -1.87 -16.02 11.28
CA ILE A 33 -1.24 -15.65 12.55
C ILE A 33 -2.18 -16.03 13.71
N ALA A 34 -1.59 -16.45 14.83
CA ALA A 34 -2.34 -16.83 16.03
C ALA A 34 -3.12 -15.64 16.64
N SER A 35 -2.62 -14.42 16.45
CA SER A 35 -3.32 -13.18 16.77
C SER A 35 -2.69 -12.02 16.00
N LEU A 36 -3.50 -11.04 15.58
CA LEU A 36 -3.04 -9.76 15.01
C LEU A 36 -2.16 -8.94 15.97
N GLY A 37 -2.19 -9.25 17.27
CA GLY A 37 -1.45 -8.52 18.30
C GLY A 37 -2.18 -7.26 18.75
N ASP A 38 -1.40 -6.20 19.00
CA ASP A 38 -1.82 -4.87 19.44
C ASP A 38 -2.52 -4.04 18.34
N ILE A 39 -2.75 -2.74 18.59
CA ILE A 39 -3.39 -1.81 17.66
C ILE A 39 -2.66 -1.75 16.31
N ILE A 40 -3.39 -2.06 15.22
CA ILE A 40 -2.90 -1.92 13.84
C ILE A 40 -3.37 -0.59 13.25
N TYR A 41 -2.40 0.23 12.85
CA TYR A 41 -2.67 1.47 12.12
C TYR A 41 -2.79 1.18 10.62
N VAL A 42 -4.02 1.14 10.09
CA VAL A 42 -4.28 0.84 8.67
C VAL A 42 -3.62 1.86 7.73
N GLU A 43 -3.58 3.13 8.13
CA GLU A 43 -2.83 4.18 7.42
C GLU A 43 -1.36 3.81 7.22
N HIS A 44 -0.71 3.25 8.25
CA HIS A 44 0.68 2.81 8.14
C HIS A 44 0.86 1.69 7.11
N LEU A 45 -0.11 0.77 6.99
CA LEU A 45 -0.08 -0.27 5.97
C LEU A 45 -0.15 0.30 4.55
N VAL A 46 -1.04 1.28 4.32
CA VAL A 46 -1.19 1.93 3.00
C VAL A 46 0.09 2.71 2.64
N HIS A 47 0.68 3.43 3.58
CA HIS A 47 1.96 4.10 3.35
C HIS A 47 3.11 3.12 3.10
N LYS A 48 3.14 2.00 3.83
CA LYS A 48 4.14 0.95 3.64
C LYS A 48 4.00 0.29 2.27
N ALA A 49 2.78 0.04 1.82
CA ALA A 49 2.48 -0.45 0.47
C ALA A 49 3.01 0.53 -0.60
N ASN A 50 2.77 1.83 -0.44
CA ASN A 50 3.31 2.86 -1.32
C ASN A 50 4.85 2.91 -1.30
N GLN A 51 5.48 2.72 -0.14
CA GLN A 51 6.94 2.62 -0.08
C GLN A 51 7.46 1.43 -0.91
N LEU A 52 6.89 0.24 -0.73
CA LEU A 52 7.26 -0.97 -1.45
C LEU A 52 7.05 -0.82 -2.96
N PHE A 53 5.92 -0.22 -3.37
CA PHE A 53 5.64 0.13 -4.76
C PHE A 53 6.73 1.02 -5.34
N LEU A 54 7.06 2.13 -4.68
CA LEU A 54 8.08 3.05 -5.16
C LEU A 54 9.48 2.44 -5.17
N GLU A 55 9.80 1.49 -4.29
CA GLU A 55 11.04 0.73 -4.32
C GLU A 55 11.13 -0.16 -5.56
N ASP A 56 10.06 -0.86 -5.91
CA ASP A 56 10.04 -1.73 -7.08
C ASP A 56 10.01 -0.93 -8.38
N GLN A 57 9.24 0.16 -8.43
CA GLN A 57 9.24 1.10 -9.56
C GLN A 57 10.64 1.65 -9.85
N ARG A 58 11.49 1.88 -8.82
CA ARG A 58 12.90 2.24 -9.01
C ARG A 58 13.72 1.14 -9.66
N LYS A 59 13.53 -0.11 -9.22
CA LYS A 59 14.29 -1.26 -9.75
C LYS A 59 13.99 -1.51 -11.21
N VAL A 60 12.72 -1.40 -11.60
CA VAL A 60 12.27 -1.69 -12.98
C VAL A 60 12.16 -0.45 -13.86
N LYS A 61 12.51 0.73 -13.34
CA LYS A 61 12.34 2.03 -14.02
C LYS A 61 10.91 2.26 -14.51
N GLY A 62 9.92 1.93 -13.68
CA GLY A 62 8.49 2.09 -14.00
C GLY A 62 8.01 3.54 -13.93
N ASP A 63 6.75 3.77 -14.30
CA ASP A 63 6.18 5.11 -14.51
C ASP A 63 6.26 6.03 -13.30
N ALA A 64 6.23 5.48 -12.08
CA ALA A 64 6.39 6.31 -10.88
C ALA A 64 7.75 7.02 -10.81
N MET A 65 8.76 6.60 -11.59
CA MET A 65 10.04 7.30 -11.76
C MET A 65 9.89 8.69 -12.41
N LEU A 66 8.79 8.94 -13.12
CA LEU A 66 8.49 10.25 -13.68
C LEU A 66 8.21 11.29 -12.59
N CYS A 67 7.94 10.86 -11.37
CA CYS A 67 7.55 11.73 -10.27
C CYS A 67 8.09 11.27 -8.90
N CYS A 68 7.39 10.33 -8.28
CA CYS A 68 7.41 10.05 -6.85
C CYS A 68 8.47 8.95 -6.50
N ALA A 69 9.00 8.24 -7.50
CA ALA A 69 10.07 7.26 -7.38
C ALA A 69 11.46 7.80 -7.79
N LYS A 70 11.63 9.09 -8.12
CA LYS A 70 12.95 9.69 -8.39
C LYS A 70 13.93 9.50 -7.21
N ASN A 71 15.23 9.66 -7.49
CA ASN A 71 16.28 9.65 -6.46
C ASN A 71 16.04 10.78 -5.44
N LYS A 72 16.37 10.48 -4.18
CA LYS A 72 15.92 11.20 -2.97
C LYS A 72 16.30 12.68 -2.87
N ASP A 73 17.14 13.19 -3.76
CA ASP A 73 17.55 14.60 -3.72
C ASP A 73 16.43 15.57 -4.09
N ILE A 74 15.36 15.10 -4.77
CA ILE A 74 14.24 15.96 -5.14
C ILE A 74 12.93 15.17 -5.02
N ARG A 75 12.39 15.05 -3.80
CA ARG A 75 10.93 14.91 -3.67
C ARG A 75 10.35 16.27 -4.02
N GLU A 76 10.16 16.48 -5.33
CA GLU A 76 9.46 17.66 -5.82
C GLU A 76 8.07 17.62 -5.16
N THR A 77 7.88 18.53 -4.21
CA THR A 77 6.58 18.86 -3.65
C THR A 77 6.25 20.23 -4.22
N THR A 78 5.00 20.41 -4.61
CA THR A 78 4.50 21.72 -5.02
C THR A 78 4.62 22.69 -3.84
N THR A 79 4.61 23.99 -4.10
CA THR A 79 4.63 25.05 -3.06
C THR A 79 3.49 24.93 -2.03
N ALA A 80 2.46 24.11 -2.32
CA ALA A 80 1.34 23.79 -1.45
C ALA A 80 1.52 22.47 -0.65
N GLY A 81 2.68 21.82 -0.73
CA GLY A 81 2.96 20.56 -0.03
C GLY A 81 2.36 19.30 -0.67
N LEU A 82 1.72 19.43 -1.85
CA LEU A 82 1.22 18.28 -2.63
C LEU A 82 2.35 17.63 -3.44
N LEU A 83 2.24 16.31 -3.65
CA LEU A 83 3.12 15.57 -4.57
C LEU A 83 2.94 16.10 -6.00
N LEU A 84 4.03 16.22 -6.78
CA LEU A 84 3.92 16.63 -8.19
C LEU A 84 3.05 15.69 -9.02
N CYS A 85 2.95 14.42 -8.60
CA CYS A 85 2.17 13.41 -9.28
C CYS A 85 0.65 13.55 -9.11
N GLY A 86 0.12 14.55 -8.39
CA GLY A 86 -1.32 14.63 -8.09
C GLY A 86 -1.75 13.68 -6.97
N GLY A 87 -0.79 12.99 -6.35
CA GLY A 87 -1.03 12.10 -5.22
C GLY A 87 -1.56 12.83 -3.98
N ALA A 88 -2.53 12.20 -3.32
CA ALA A 88 -3.10 12.66 -2.05
C ALA A 88 -2.62 11.80 -0.88
N ALA A 89 -2.78 12.30 0.35
CA ALA A 89 -2.39 11.59 1.57
C ALA A 89 -0.96 11.01 1.52
N TYR A 90 0.00 11.70 0.87
CA TYR A 90 1.37 11.24 0.65
C TYR A 90 1.52 9.88 -0.07
N ILE A 91 0.51 9.47 -0.83
CA ILE A 91 0.52 8.29 -1.70
C ILE A 91 0.75 8.72 -3.15
N CYS A 92 1.56 7.96 -3.88
CA CYS A 92 1.81 8.22 -5.29
C CYS A 92 0.55 8.02 -6.14
N GLN A 93 0.25 8.92 -7.07
CA GLN A 93 -0.90 8.74 -7.97
C GLN A 93 -0.79 7.46 -8.80
N HIS A 94 0.41 7.07 -9.24
CA HIS A 94 0.58 5.82 -9.96
C HIS A 94 0.22 4.57 -9.16
N LEU A 95 0.23 4.64 -7.81
CA LEU A 95 -0.30 3.54 -7.00
C LEU A 95 -1.82 3.53 -7.05
N TYR A 96 -2.48 4.69 -6.99
CA TYR A 96 -3.94 4.77 -7.15
C TYR A 96 -4.40 4.32 -8.54
N ASP A 97 -3.61 4.60 -9.58
CA ASP A 97 -3.87 4.20 -10.96
C ASP A 97 -3.53 2.72 -11.24
N SER A 98 -2.90 2.02 -10.28
CA SER A 98 -2.56 0.61 -10.43
C SER A 98 -3.81 -0.26 -10.24
N ALA A 99 -3.90 -1.34 -11.03
CA ALA A 99 -4.96 -2.33 -10.85
C ALA A 99 -4.88 -2.96 -9.45
N PRO A 100 -6.00 -3.46 -8.89
CA PRO A 100 -5.95 -4.17 -7.62
C PRO A 100 -5.10 -5.45 -7.70
N SER A 101 -5.16 -6.14 -8.83
CA SER A 101 -4.46 -7.41 -9.07
C SER A 101 -3.17 -7.26 -9.87
N GLY A 102 -2.39 -8.34 -9.94
CA GLY A 102 -1.13 -8.42 -10.68
C GLY A 102 0.10 -8.10 -9.83
N SER A 103 1.28 -8.34 -10.40
CA SER A 103 2.56 -8.25 -9.66
C SER A 103 2.87 -6.84 -9.13
N TYR A 104 2.30 -5.80 -9.76
CA TYR A 104 2.43 -4.41 -9.35
C TYR A 104 1.10 -3.81 -8.86
N GLY A 105 0.11 -4.65 -8.56
CA GLY A 105 -1.22 -4.22 -8.13
C GLY A 105 -1.29 -3.76 -6.68
N THR A 106 -2.31 -2.98 -6.35
CA THR A 106 -2.47 -2.39 -5.00
C THR A 106 -2.64 -3.47 -3.92
N MET A 107 -3.45 -4.51 -4.17
CA MET A 107 -3.63 -5.62 -3.22
C MET A 107 -2.34 -6.38 -2.96
N THR A 108 -1.49 -6.57 -3.98
CA THR A 108 -0.18 -7.22 -3.85
C THR A 108 0.74 -6.43 -2.91
N TYR A 109 0.79 -5.10 -3.07
CA TYR A 109 1.61 -4.26 -2.20
C TYR A 109 1.06 -4.14 -0.79
N ILE A 110 -0.27 -4.13 -0.64
CA ILE A 110 -0.94 -4.17 0.66
C ILE A 110 -0.66 -5.49 1.37
N ALA A 111 -0.78 -6.63 0.69
CA ALA A 111 -0.43 -7.94 1.24
C ALA A 111 1.02 -8.01 1.70
N ARG A 112 1.96 -7.50 0.89
CA ARG A 112 3.37 -7.41 1.28
C ARG A 112 3.60 -6.46 2.46
N ALA A 113 2.87 -5.35 2.54
CA ALA A 113 2.96 -4.41 3.65
C ALA A 113 2.46 -5.05 4.96
N VAL A 114 1.30 -5.72 4.91
CA VAL A 114 0.74 -6.49 6.03
C VAL A 114 1.73 -7.56 6.48
N ALA A 115 2.31 -8.31 5.54
CA ALA A 115 3.31 -9.32 5.84
C ALA A 115 4.61 -8.77 6.44
N SER A 116 4.98 -7.53 6.09
CA SER A 116 6.16 -6.87 6.64
C SER A 116 5.92 -6.29 8.03
N VAL A 117 4.68 -5.94 8.38
CA VAL A 117 4.31 -5.30 9.65
C VAL A 117 3.91 -6.33 10.70
N LEU A 118 3.29 -7.44 10.30
CA LEU A 118 2.94 -8.55 11.20
C LEU A 118 4.15 -9.47 11.35
N GLU A 119 4.92 -9.26 12.41
CA GLU A 119 6.06 -10.13 12.78
C GLU A 119 5.55 -11.55 13.06
N GLY A 120 5.76 -12.47 12.11
CA GLY A 120 5.28 -13.87 12.21
C GLY A 120 5.01 -14.53 10.86
N LEU A 121 4.90 -13.75 9.78
CA LEU A 121 4.75 -14.27 8.44
C LEU A 121 6.11 -14.74 7.88
N PRO A 122 6.20 -15.95 7.27
CA PRO A 122 7.44 -16.43 6.68
C PRO A 122 7.90 -15.44 5.60
N LYS A 123 9.14 -14.93 5.75
CA LYS A 123 9.74 -14.00 4.80
C LYS A 123 9.89 -14.69 3.45
N THR A 124 9.01 -14.32 2.51
CA THR A 124 9.16 -14.41 1.04
C THR A 124 10.08 -15.53 0.56
N GLY A 125 9.47 -16.69 0.31
CA GLY A 125 10.07 -17.78 -0.43
C GLY A 125 9.05 -18.63 -1.17
N ASP A 126 7.78 -18.64 -0.73
CA ASP A 126 6.74 -19.50 -1.31
C ASP A 126 5.33 -18.95 -1.03
N MET A 127 5.09 -17.66 -1.27
CA MET A 127 3.71 -17.17 -1.40
C MET A 127 3.31 -17.29 -2.86
N ASP A 128 3.12 -18.54 -3.33
CA ASP A 128 2.35 -18.77 -4.54
C ASP A 128 0.93 -18.23 -4.26
N CYS A 129 0.60 -17.12 -4.92
CA CYS A 129 -0.67 -16.41 -4.80
C CYS A 129 -1.84 -17.38 -4.95
N THR A 130 -2.40 -17.84 -3.83
CA THR A 130 -3.78 -18.34 -3.75
C THR A 130 -4.73 -17.21 -3.34
N ILE A 131 -4.17 -16.05 -2.94
CA ILE A 131 -4.91 -14.87 -2.46
C ILE A 131 -4.47 -13.65 -3.30
N CYS A 132 -4.49 -13.82 -4.62
CA CYS A 132 -4.41 -12.80 -5.66
C CYS A 132 -5.23 -13.35 -6.85
#